data_AF-A0A553IFE4-F1
#
_entry.id   AF-A0A553IFE4-F1
#
_cell.length_a   1.000
_cell.length_b   1.000
_cell.length_c   1.000
_cell.angle_alpha   90.00
_cell.angle_beta   90.00
_cell.angle_gamma   90.00
#
_symmetry.space_group_name_H-M   'P 1'
#
loop_
_entity.id
_entity.type
_entity.pdbx_description
1 polymer ?
#
loop_
_entity_poly.entity_id
_entity_poly.type
_entity_poly.pdbx_seq_one_letter_code
_entity_poly.pdbx_strand_id
1 'polypeptide(L)'
;MMADENAEAATPLLLSDREKRILELHDKLQQLQLEIALLNAQNNYVPNMISERTVEDAQKELLDSRARYTLRNEVVASVVSANPILQAVHNGTKASPIESRDLLPLLTDRDAVSSTLASQSTEYHSLLSDLTDVESRSLRLSRENVALAGRLLHLAKQTDQGKAELLTSDSDHAAEIAELEAELKGSRRRWRVLKGTASAIVAGSGIDWARDAELRDIVLDPVEEEV
;
A
#
# COMPACT_ATOMS: atom_id res chain seq x y z
N MET A 1 -5.87 -2.12 -15.83
CA MET A 1 -6.82 -3.20 -15.47
C MET A 1 -6.03 -4.49 -15.55
N MET A 2 -5.30 -4.79 -14.48
CA MET A 2 -4.42 -5.96 -14.37
C MET A 2 -5.30 -7.13 -13.93
N ALA A 3 -5.43 -8.12 -14.80
CA ALA A 3 -6.06 -9.38 -14.45
C ALA A 3 -5.05 -10.22 -13.67
N ASP A 4 -5.52 -10.67 -12.51
CA ASP A 4 -4.88 -11.55 -11.56
C ASP A 4 -4.74 -12.95 -12.19
N GLU A 5 -3.64 -13.22 -12.88
CA GLU A 5 -3.23 -14.55 -13.33
C GLU A 5 -2.11 -15.09 -12.43
N ASN A 6 -2.39 -15.21 -11.13
CA ASN A 6 -1.58 -16.03 -10.23
C ASN A 6 -2.48 -17.03 -9.50
N ALA A 7 -3.15 -17.89 -10.26
CA ALA A 7 -3.50 -19.20 -9.74
C ALA A 7 -2.20 -20.01 -9.67
N GLU A 8 -1.46 -19.80 -8.59
CA GLU A 8 -0.26 -20.55 -8.22
C GLU A 8 -0.63 -22.03 -8.15
N ALA A 9 -0.47 -22.73 -9.27
CA ALA A 9 -0.71 -24.16 -9.35
C ALA A 9 0.33 -24.81 -8.43
N ALA A 10 -0.11 -25.19 -7.22
CA ALA A 10 0.66 -25.95 -6.26
C ALA A 10 1.41 -27.03 -7.03
N THR A 11 2.74 -26.96 -7.00
CA THR A 11 3.60 -27.91 -7.70
C THR A 11 3.12 -29.32 -7.35
N PRO A 12 2.63 -30.10 -8.32
CA PRO A 12 2.07 -31.40 -8.02
C PRO A 12 3.18 -32.21 -7.38
N LEU A 13 2.95 -32.67 -6.14
CA LEU A 13 3.84 -33.60 -5.47
C LEU A 13 4.16 -34.71 -6.48
N LEU A 14 5.44 -34.94 -6.74
CA LEU A 14 5.91 -35.95 -7.70
C LEU A 14 5.74 -37.35 -7.10
N LEU A 15 4.49 -37.69 -6.79
CA LEU A 15 4.10 -38.99 -6.25
C LEU A 15 4.07 -39.99 -7.40
N SER A 16 4.75 -41.11 -7.20
CA SER A 16 4.60 -42.27 -8.06
C SER A 16 3.15 -42.75 -8.09
N ASP A 17 2.70 -43.34 -9.20
CA ASP A 17 1.35 -43.90 -9.31
C ASP A 17 1.05 -44.94 -8.20
N ARG A 18 2.10 -45.63 -7.73
CA ARG A 18 1.99 -46.55 -6.59
C ARG A 18 1.71 -45.82 -5.29
N GLU A 19 2.35 -44.68 -5.04
CA GLU A 19 2.16 -43.88 -3.83
C GLU A 19 0.77 -43.25 -3.81
N LYS A 20 0.30 -42.73 -4.95
CA LYS A 20 -1.08 -42.27 -5.12
C LYS A 20 -2.08 -43.37 -4.78
N ARG A 21 -1.84 -44.58 -5.30
CA ARG A 21 -2.70 -45.73 -5.02
C ARG A 21 -2.69 -46.13 -3.54
N ILE A 22 -1.56 -46.03 -2.86
CA ILE A 22 -1.46 -46.30 -1.42
C ILE A 22 -2.30 -45.28 -0.63
N LEU A 23 -2.24 -44.00 -0.99
CA LEU A 23 -3.05 -42.95 -0.36
C LEU A 23 -4.55 -43.19 -0.57
N GLU A 24 -4.98 -43.50 -1.80
CA GLU A 24 -6.38 -43.85 -2.07
C GLU A 24 -6.86 -45.05 -1.23
N LEU A 25 -6.00 -46.06 -1.06
CA LEU A 25 -6.33 -47.24 -0.24
C LEU A 25 -6.40 -46.88 1.24
N HIS A 26 -5.53 -46.01 1.72
CA HIS A 26 -5.57 -45.50 3.08
C HIS A 26 -6.87 -44.75 3.35
N ASP A 27 -7.30 -43.86 2.44
CA ASP A 27 -8.55 -43.10 2.59
C ASP A 27 -9.77 -44.03 2.59
N LYS A 28 -9.79 -45.03 1.70
CA LYS A 28 -10.82 -46.09 1.70
C LYS A 28 -10.82 -46.88 2.99
N LEU A 29 -9.65 -47.19 3.55
CA LEU A 29 -9.53 -47.92 4.80
C LEU A 29 -10.10 -47.10 5.97
N GLN A 30 -9.79 -45.80 6.04
CA GLN A 30 -10.37 -44.91 7.04
C GLN A 30 -11.90 -44.83 6.94
N GLN A 31 -12.44 -44.75 5.71
CA GLN A 31 -13.88 -44.76 5.47
C GLN A 31 -14.53 -46.06 5.97
N LEU A 32 -13.96 -47.21 5.61
CA LEU A 32 -14.47 -48.52 6.03
C LEU A 32 -14.40 -48.70 7.55
N GLN A 33 -13.35 -48.20 8.21
CA GLN A 33 -13.25 -48.23 9.67
C GLN A 33 -14.38 -47.44 10.35
N LEU A 34 -14.74 -46.29 9.79
CA LEU A 34 -15.86 -45.49 10.29
C LEU A 34 -17.20 -46.22 10.06
N GLU A 35 -17.39 -46.83 8.89
CA GLU A 35 -18.59 -47.60 8.58
C GLU A 35 -18.77 -48.81 9.52
N ILE A 36 -17.69 -49.56 9.76
CA ILE A 36 -17.68 -50.68 10.72
C ILE A 36 -17.99 -50.18 12.13
N ALA A 37 -17.42 -49.05 12.55
CA ALA A 37 -17.71 -48.47 13.86
C ALA A 37 -19.19 -48.09 14.00
N LEU A 38 -19.81 -47.54 12.95
CA LEU A 38 -21.22 -47.19 12.93
C LEU A 38 -22.12 -48.43 12.98
N LEU A 39 -21.81 -49.47 12.18
CA LEU A 39 -22.53 -50.74 12.20
C LEU A 39 -22.43 -51.44 13.55
N ASN A 40 -21.25 -51.42 14.18
CA ASN A 40 -21.06 -51.97 15.52
C ASN A 40 -21.85 -51.18 16.58
N ALA A 41 -21.88 -49.86 16.48
CA ALA A 41 -22.69 -49.03 17.37
C ALA A 41 -24.20 -49.31 17.20
N GLN A 42 -24.67 -49.53 15.97
CA GLN A 42 -26.05 -49.90 15.68
C GLN A 42 -26.39 -51.29 16.21
N ASN A 43 -25.51 -52.27 16.05
CA ASN A 43 -25.72 -53.64 16.54
C ASN A 43 -25.71 -53.72 18.08
N ASN A 44 -24.93 -52.86 18.74
CA ASN A 44 -24.87 -52.77 20.19
C ASN A 44 -25.97 -51.88 20.80
N TYR A 45 -26.81 -51.26 19.96
CA TYR A 45 -27.92 -50.44 20.42
C TYR A 45 -29.06 -51.32 20.96
N VAL A 46 -29.25 -51.31 22.27
CA VAL A 46 -30.35 -52.02 22.95
C VAL A 46 -31.51 -51.02 23.20
N PRO A 47 -32.68 -51.17 22.57
CA PRO A 47 -33.78 -50.20 22.66
C PRO A 47 -34.38 -50.00 24.06
N ASN A 48 -34.12 -50.92 25.00
CA ASN A 48 -34.83 -50.99 26.29
C ASN A 48 -34.11 -50.29 27.46
N MET A 49 -33.01 -49.57 27.21
CA MET A 49 -32.21 -48.85 28.23
C MET A 49 -32.56 -47.33 28.29
N ILE A 50 -33.64 -46.89 27.64
CA ILE A 50 -34.01 -45.47 27.53
C ILE A 50 -34.74 -44.94 28.79
N SER A 51 -35.10 -45.81 29.74
CA SER A 51 -35.98 -45.41 30.85
C SER A 51 -35.35 -44.49 31.92
N GLU A 52 -34.08 -44.10 31.83
CA GLU A 52 -33.45 -43.22 32.84
C GLU A 52 -32.53 -42.12 32.30
N ARG A 53 -32.24 -42.08 30.99
CA ARG A 53 -31.31 -41.10 30.40
C ARG A 53 -32.10 -39.97 29.73
N THR A 54 -31.90 -38.74 30.20
CA THR A 54 -32.53 -37.57 29.56
C THR A 54 -31.93 -37.34 28.18
N VAL A 55 -32.72 -36.82 27.24
CA VAL A 55 -32.28 -36.49 25.89
C VAL A 55 -31.09 -35.50 25.92
N GLU A 56 -31.06 -34.62 26.91
CA GLU A 56 -29.99 -33.65 27.13
C GLU A 56 -28.66 -34.33 27.50
N ASP A 57 -28.67 -35.38 28.32
CA ASP A 57 -27.47 -36.13 28.69
C ASP A 57 -26.91 -36.92 27.51
N ALA A 58 -27.79 -37.50 26.68
CA ALA A 58 -27.39 -38.18 25.45
C ALA A 58 -26.80 -37.18 24.42
N GLN A 59 -27.36 -35.98 24.31
CA GLN A 59 -26.82 -34.93 23.44
C GLN A 59 -25.44 -34.45 23.90
N LYS A 60 -25.23 -34.27 25.21
CA LYS A 60 -23.93 -33.91 25.77
C LYS A 60 -22.88 -34.98 25.52
N GLU A 61 -23.23 -36.26 25.70
CA GLU A 61 -22.34 -37.39 25.43
C GLU A 61 -21.96 -37.51 23.94
N LEU A 62 -22.90 -37.25 23.04
CA LEU A 62 -22.62 -37.18 21.60
C LEU A 62 -21.65 -36.05 21.26
N LEU A 63 -21.86 -34.86 21.82
CA LEU A 63 -20.97 -33.72 21.58
C LEU A 63 -19.57 -33.97 22.14
N ASP A 64 -19.46 -34.55 23.34
CA ASP A 64 -18.18 -34.90 23.96
C ASP A 64 -17.45 -35.99 23.15
N SER A 65 -18.14 -37.06 22.74
CA SER A 65 -17.53 -38.10 21.90
C SER A 65 -17.10 -37.58 20.52
N ARG A 66 -17.87 -36.67 19.90
CA ARG A 66 -17.47 -35.99 18.66
C ARG A 66 -16.25 -35.11 18.86
N ALA A 67 -16.20 -34.31 19.93
CA ALA A 67 -15.05 -33.48 20.24
C ALA A 67 -13.79 -34.33 20.44
N ARG A 68 -13.89 -35.42 21.22
CA ARG A 68 -12.79 -36.37 21.45
C ARG A 68 -12.32 -37.04 20.16
N TYR A 69 -13.22 -37.46 19.28
CA TYR A 69 -12.87 -38.06 18.00
C TYR A 69 -12.13 -37.06 17.10
N THR A 70 -12.63 -35.83 17.01
CA THR A 70 -12.02 -34.77 16.20
C THR A 70 -10.63 -34.43 16.70
N LEU A 71 -10.49 -34.21 18.01
CA LEU A 71 -9.21 -33.91 18.64
C LEU A 71 -8.21 -35.06 18.50
N ARG A 72 -8.65 -36.31 18.64
CA ARG A 72 -7.79 -37.48 18.40
C ARG A 72 -7.27 -37.50 16.97
N ASN A 73 -8.13 -37.28 15.99
CA ASN A 73 -7.73 -37.28 14.59
C ASN A 73 -6.77 -36.11 14.27
N GLU A 74 -7.03 -34.92 14.83
CA GLU A 74 -6.15 -33.76 14.69
C GLU A 74 -4.78 -34.01 15.31
N VAL A 75 -4.72 -34.59 16.52
CA VAL A 75 -3.47 -34.96 17.19
C VAL A 75 -2.71 -36.00 16.36
N VAL A 76 -3.39 -37.03 15.84
CA VAL A 76 -2.75 -38.03 14.98
C VAL A 76 -2.20 -37.38 13.71
N ALA A 77 -2.97 -36.51 13.03
CA ALA A 77 -2.52 -35.81 11.83
C ALA A 77 -1.33 -34.88 12.11
N SER A 78 -1.33 -34.20 13.26
CA SER A 78 -0.22 -33.36 13.70
C SER A 78 1.04 -34.19 13.97
N VAL A 79 0.92 -35.33 14.65
CA VAL A 79 2.07 -36.22 14.91
C VAL A 79 2.62 -36.83 13.62
N VAL A 80 1.74 -37.28 12.72
CA VAL A 80 2.13 -37.87 11.42
C VAL A 80 2.82 -36.84 10.52
N SER A 81 2.44 -35.56 10.58
CA SER A 81 3.10 -34.50 9.81
C SER A 81 4.37 -33.95 10.48
N ALA A 82 4.37 -33.77 11.80
CA ALA A 82 5.49 -33.17 12.53
C ALA A 82 6.68 -34.11 12.72
N ASN A 83 6.45 -35.41 12.96
CA ASN A 83 7.55 -36.34 13.22
C ASN A 83 8.53 -36.46 12.03
N PRO A 84 8.09 -36.60 10.76
CA PRO A 84 9.00 -36.59 9.62
C PRO A 84 9.80 -35.28 9.48
N ILE A 85 9.17 -34.14 9.77
CA ILE A 85 9.85 -32.83 9.75
C ILE A 85 10.97 -32.79 10.80
N LEU A 86 10.67 -33.21 12.03
CA LEU A 86 11.66 -33.26 13.10
C LEU A 86 12.81 -34.23 12.77
N GLN A 87 12.51 -35.38 12.17
CA GLN A 87 13.54 -36.35 11.78
C GLN A 87 14.41 -35.83 10.63
N ALA A 88 13.82 -35.13 9.66
CA ALA A 88 14.53 -34.50 8.56
C ALA A 88 15.50 -33.41 9.04
N VAL A 89 15.04 -32.51 9.91
CA VAL A 89 15.86 -31.39 10.40
C VAL A 89 16.96 -31.86 11.37
N HIS A 90 16.66 -32.81 12.25
CA HIS A 90 17.59 -33.22 13.32
C HIS A 90 18.47 -34.42 12.98
N ASN A 91 18.46 -34.90 11.73
CA ASN A 91 19.15 -36.13 11.33
C ASN A 91 18.88 -37.27 12.32
N GLY A 92 17.58 -37.51 12.60
CA GLY A 92 17.17 -38.47 13.61
C GLY A 92 17.83 -39.83 13.38
N THR A 93 18.18 -40.55 14.45
CA THR A 93 18.81 -41.88 14.35
C THR A 93 17.93 -42.93 13.64
N LYS A 94 16.63 -42.64 13.48
CA LYS A 94 15.65 -43.44 12.72
C LYS A 94 15.19 -42.77 11.42
N ALA A 95 15.82 -41.68 11.01
CA ALA A 95 15.43 -40.97 9.81
C ALA A 95 15.57 -41.89 8.58
N SER A 96 14.48 -42.02 7.86
CA SER A 96 14.44 -42.71 6.58
C SER A 96 15.19 -41.90 5.51
N PRO A 97 15.62 -42.54 4.42
CA PRO A 97 16.20 -41.82 3.27
C PRO A 97 15.25 -40.76 2.70
N ILE A 98 13.93 -40.95 2.81
CA ILE A 98 12.92 -39.99 2.33
C ILE A 98 12.98 -38.69 3.13
N GLU A 99 13.07 -38.79 4.46
CA GLU A 99 13.13 -37.62 5.35
C GLU A 99 14.42 -36.80 5.16
N SER A 100 15.56 -37.48 5.00
CA SER A 100 16.87 -36.82 4.89
C SER A 100 17.21 -36.34 3.48
N ARG A 101 16.82 -37.07 2.42
CA ARG A 101 17.19 -36.75 1.03
C ARG A 101 16.13 -35.94 0.30
N ASP A 102 14.86 -36.27 0.47
CA ASP A 102 13.78 -35.72 -0.36
C ASP A 102 13.04 -34.60 0.39
N LEU A 103 12.77 -34.78 1.69
CA LEU A 103 12.02 -33.81 2.49
C LEU A 103 12.88 -32.62 2.94
N LEU A 104 14.13 -32.86 3.34
CA LEU A 104 15.01 -31.81 3.88
C LEU A 104 15.22 -30.62 2.90
N PRO A 105 15.52 -30.83 1.60
CA PRO A 105 15.67 -29.71 0.66
C PRO A 105 14.40 -28.88 0.50
N LEU A 106 13.24 -29.54 0.47
CA LEU A 106 11.94 -28.86 0.38
C LEU A 106 11.65 -28.02 1.62
N LEU A 107 12.03 -28.52 2.80
CA LEU A 107 11.90 -27.77 4.05
C LEU A 107 12.84 -26.57 4.08
N THR A 108 14.09 -26.72 3.63
CA THR A 108 15.03 -25.60 3.57
C THR A 108 14.58 -24.53 2.59
N ASP A 109 14.04 -24.92 1.43
CA ASP A 109 13.51 -23.99 0.44
C ASP A 109 12.27 -23.27 0.99
N ARG A 110 11.35 -24.01 1.63
CA ARG A 110 10.19 -23.43 2.31
C ARG A 110 10.61 -22.43 3.39
N ASP A 111 11.57 -22.77 4.23
CA ASP A 111 12.01 -21.92 5.33
C ASP A 111 12.73 -20.67 4.81
N ALA A 112 13.52 -20.79 3.75
CA ALA A 112 14.12 -19.65 3.07
C ALA A 112 13.06 -18.70 2.49
N VAL A 113 12.07 -19.23 1.76
CA VAL A 113 10.95 -18.44 1.22
C VAL A 113 10.10 -17.83 2.34
N SER A 114 9.87 -18.56 3.42
CA SER A 114 9.10 -18.05 4.56
C SER A 114 9.82 -16.91 5.26
N SER A 115 11.14 -17.00 5.39
CA SER A 115 11.97 -15.93 5.96
C SER A 115 11.97 -14.68 5.08
N THR A 116 12.11 -14.83 3.76
CA THR A 116 12.07 -13.68 2.83
C THR A 116 10.68 -13.05 2.77
N LEU A 117 9.62 -13.86 2.80
CA LEU A 117 8.25 -13.37 2.87
C LEU A 117 7.99 -12.60 4.17
N ALA A 118 8.49 -13.11 5.31
CA ALA A 118 8.35 -12.44 6.60
C ALA A 118 9.10 -11.10 6.63
N SER A 119 10.32 -11.03 6.07
CA SER A 119 11.06 -9.76 5.98
C SER A 119 10.36 -8.77 5.06
N GLN A 120 9.91 -9.20 3.88
CA GLN A 120 9.15 -8.36 2.95
C GLN A 120 7.84 -7.85 3.54
N SER A 121 7.12 -8.69 4.29
CA SER A 121 5.89 -8.29 4.99
C SER A 121 6.18 -7.22 6.05
N THR A 122 7.27 -7.37 6.79
CA THR A 122 7.70 -6.40 7.79
C THR A 122 8.08 -5.06 7.15
N GLU A 123 8.86 -5.11 6.06
CA GLU A 123 9.21 -3.92 5.27
C GLU A 123 7.97 -3.24 4.70
N TYR A 124 7.05 -4.00 4.10
CA TYR A 124 5.80 -3.47 3.60
C TYR A 124 4.97 -2.76 4.68
N HIS A 125 4.85 -3.37 5.86
CA HIS A 125 4.15 -2.75 6.98
C HIS A 125 4.84 -1.47 7.48
N SER A 126 6.17 -1.42 7.50
CA SER A 126 6.89 -0.20 7.84
C SER A 126 6.66 0.92 6.82
N LEU A 127 6.73 0.61 5.51
CA LEU A 127 6.48 1.58 4.45
C LEU A 127 5.05 2.11 4.47
N LEU A 128 4.08 1.23 4.76
CA LEU A 128 2.69 1.64 4.92
C LEU A 128 2.54 2.59 6.12
N SER A 129 3.20 2.30 7.24
CA SER A 129 3.22 3.20 8.40
C SER A 129 3.83 4.55 8.04
N ASP A 130 4.98 4.58 7.38
CA ASP A 130 5.65 5.81 6.96
C ASP A 130 4.79 6.64 5.98
N LEU A 131 4.12 5.96 5.05
CA LEU A 131 3.19 6.61 4.13
C LEU A 131 2.04 7.27 4.88
N THR A 132 1.41 6.54 5.81
CA THR A 132 0.30 7.10 6.61
C THR A 132 0.75 8.30 7.45
N ASP A 133 1.98 8.26 7.96
CA ASP A 133 2.60 9.36 8.69
C ASP A 133 2.80 10.59 7.78
N VAL A 134 3.35 10.41 6.59
CA VAL A 134 3.57 11.48 5.60
C VAL A 134 2.24 12.08 5.15
N GLU A 135 1.23 11.25 4.86
CA GLU A 135 -0.10 11.69 4.48
C GLU A 135 -0.77 12.51 5.59
N SER A 136 -0.66 12.07 6.86
CA SER A 136 -1.20 12.80 7.99
C SER A 136 -0.53 14.18 8.16
N ARG A 137 0.80 14.26 7.98
CA ARG A 137 1.56 15.51 8.02
C ARG A 137 1.18 16.42 6.87
N SER A 138 1.03 15.88 5.67
CA SER A 138 0.61 16.61 4.47
C SER A 138 -0.77 17.23 4.65
N LEU A 139 -1.75 16.47 5.17
CA LEU A 139 -3.08 16.98 5.48
C LEU A 139 -3.05 18.10 6.53
N ARG A 140 -2.21 17.97 7.57
CA ARG A 140 -2.05 19.02 8.58
C ARG A 140 -1.46 20.29 7.97
N LEU A 141 -0.36 20.19 7.23
CA LEU A 141 0.29 21.33 6.58
C LEU A 141 -0.63 21.99 5.55
N SER A 142 -1.40 21.22 4.78
CA SER A 142 -2.41 21.74 3.85
C SER A 142 -3.44 22.60 4.57
N ARG A 143 -3.96 22.15 5.71
CA ARG A 143 -4.91 22.93 6.54
C ARG A 143 -4.27 24.21 7.09
N GLU A 144 -3.03 24.14 7.56
CA GLU A 144 -2.29 25.30 8.05
C GLU A 144 -2.04 26.32 6.93
N ASN A 145 -1.63 25.88 5.75
CA ASN A 145 -1.43 26.74 4.58
C ASN A 145 -2.74 27.42 4.16
N VAL A 146 -3.86 26.71 4.15
CA VAL A 146 -5.18 27.30 3.88
C VAL A 146 -5.54 28.36 4.92
N ALA A 147 -5.28 28.09 6.21
CA ALA A 147 -5.56 29.05 7.28
C ALA A 147 -4.67 30.31 7.18
N LEU A 148 -3.37 30.14 6.89
CA LEU A 148 -2.42 31.24 6.71
C LEU A 148 -2.74 32.07 5.46
N ALA A 149 -3.05 31.43 4.33
CA ALA A 149 -3.50 32.12 3.12
C ALA A 149 -4.78 32.93 3.37
N GLY A 150 -5.72 32.37 4.14
CA GLY A 150 -6.92 33.09 4.58
C GLY A 150 -6.59 34.35 5.41
N ARG A 151 -5.62 34.26 6.34
CA ARG A 151 -5.15 35.41 7.11
C ARG A 151 -4.45 36.44 6.24
N LEU A 152 -3.59 36.02 5.32
CA LEU A 152 -2.90 36.92 4.40
C LEU A 152 -3.88 37.68 3.50
N LEU A 153 -4.90 37.00 2.96
CA LEU A 153 -5.95 37.65 2.19
C LEU A 153 -6.75 38.66 3.02
N HIS A 154 -7.01 38.35 4.28
CA HIS A 154 -7.67 39.27 5.20
C HIS A 154 -6.81 40.50 5.48
N LEU A 155 -5.53 40.31 5.81
CA LEU A 155 -4.56 41.38 6.05
C LEU A 155 -4.38 42.25 4.80
N ALA A 156 -4.24 41.65 3.61
CA ALA A 156 -4.16 42.36 2.35
C ALA A 156 -5.39 43.25 2.11
N LYS A 157 -6.59 42.71 2.36
CA LYS A 157 -7.83 43.49 2.30
C LYS A 157 -7.84 44.66 3.29
N GLN A 158 -7.38 44.45 4.53
CA GLN A 158 -7.29 45.51 5.53
C GLN A 158 -6.28 46.59 5.12
N THR A 159 -5.13 46.22 4.53
CA THR A 159 -4.15 47.19 4.06
C THR A 159 -4.65 47.96 2.84
N ASP A 160 -5.38 47.32 1.93
CA ASP A 160 -5.98 47.99 0.78
C ASP A 160 -7.09 48.94 1.20
N GLN A 161 -7.94 48.53 2.17
CA GLN A 161 -8.93 49.40 2.78
C GLN A 161 -8.27 50.58 3.50
N GLY A 162 -7.23 50.35 4.30
CA GLY A 162 -6.49 51.42 4.97
C GLY A 162 -5.84 52.39 4.01
N LYS A 163 -5.24 51.91 2.91
CA LYS A 163 -4.71 52.77 1.83
C LYS A 163 -5.81 53.57 1.15
N ALA A 164 -6.94 52.94 0.82
CA ALA A 164 -8.08 53.61 0.21
C ALA A 164 -8.65 54.69 1.15
N GLU A 165 -8.77 54.40 2.44
CA GLU A 165 -9.21 55.36 3.46
C GLU A 165 -8.25 56.54 3.58
N LEU A 166 -6.94 56.29 3.62
CA LEU A 166 -5.90 57.33 3.67
C LEU A 166 -5.90 58.24 2.43
N LEU A 167 -6.09 57.65 1.25
CA LEU A 167 -6.27 58.40 0.00
C LEU A 167 -7.57 59.21 -0.01
N THR A 168 -8.64 58.71 0.61
CA THR A 168 -9.89 59.51 0.70
C THR A 168 -9.85 60.61 1.75
N SER A 169 -9.02 60.49 2.80
CA SER A 169 -8.90 61.50 3.85
C SER A 169 -8.00 62.68 3.44
N ASP A 170 -6.98 62.45 2.61
CA ASP A 170 -6.12 63.48 2.05
C ASP A 170 -6.46 63.71 0.57
N SER A 171 -7.56 64.43 0.30
CA SER A 171 -8.08 64.65 -1.07
C SER A 171 -7.06 65.27 -2.02
N ASP A 172 -6.19 66.12 -1.49
CA ASP A 172 -5.19 66.85 -2.28
C ASP A 172 -4.02 65.93 -2.67
N HIS A 173 -3.57 65.05 -1.76
CA HIS A 173 -2.52 64.08 -2.06
C HIS A 173 -3.02 62.94 -2.95
N ALA A 174 -4.28 62.55 -2.87
CA ALA A 174 -4.84 61.52 -3.76
C ALA A 174 -4.95 62.00 -5.22
N ALA A 175 -5.28 63.27 -5.45
CA ALA A 175 -5.28 63.85 -6.80
C ALA A 175 -3.86 63.91 -7.38
N GLU A 176 -2.88 64.33 -6.58
CA GLU A 176 -1.47 64.40 -6.97
C GLU A 176 -0.88 63.00 -7.28
N ILE A 177 -1.19 62.00 -6.46
CA ILE A 177 -0.76 60.61 -6.71
C ILE A 177 -1.38 60.06 -8.00
N ALA A 178 -2.67 60.32 -8.25
CA ALA A 178 -3.35 59.86 -9.46
C ALA A 178 -2.78 60.51 -10.74
N GLU A 179 -2.41 61.80 -10.67
CA GLU A 179 -1.75 62.52 -11.75
C GLU A 179 -0.35 61.93 -12.03
N LEU A 180 0.46 61.73 -10.98
CA LEU A 180 1.78 61.11 -11.10
C LEU A 180 1.72 59.68 -11.65
N GLU A 181 0.73 58.88 -11.26
CA GLU A 181 0.52 57.55 -11.83
C GLU A 181 0.14 57.60 -13.32
N ALA A 182 -0.68 58.57 -13.72
CA ALA A 182 -1.06 58.74 -15.12
C ALA A 182 0.15 59.17 -15.97
N GLU A 183 0.98 60.07 -15.44
CA GLU A 183 2.25 60.48 -16.07
C GLU A 183 3.23 59.31 -16.18
N LEU A 184 3.35 58.48 -15.15
CA LEU A 184 4.26 57.33 -15.14
C LEU A 184 3.79 56.21 -16.09
N LYS A 185 2.47 55.98 -16.18
CA LYS A 185 1.89 55.10 -17.22
C LYS A 185 2.12 55.66 -18.62
N GLY A 186 2.01 56.99 -18.78
CA GLY A 186 2.32 57.69 -20.02
C GLY A 186 3.79 57.55 -20.43
N SER A 187 4.71 57.74 -19.50
CA SER A 187 6.15 57.63 -19.73
C SER A 187 6.57 56.19 -20.04
N ARG A 188 6.03 55.19 -19.32
CA ARG A 188 6.25 53.76 -19.61
C ARG A 188 5.75 53.36 -21.00
N ARG A 189 4.58 53.86 -21.43
CA ARG A 189 4.08 53.62 -22.79
C ARG A 189 5.01 54.22 -23.85
N ARG A 190 5.46 55.47 -23.65
CA ARG A 190 6.41 56.13 -24.56
C ARG A 190 7.75 55.39 -24.62
N TRP A 191 8.27 54.96 -23.47
CA TRP A 191 9.52 54.21 -23.40
C TRP A 191 9.39 52.85 -24.11
N ARG A 192 8.28 52.13 -23.94
CA ARG A 192 8.03 50.86 -24.65
C ARG A 192 7.98 51.05 -26.17
N VAL A 193 7.35 52.12 -26.64
CA VAL A 193 7.33 52.46 -28.08
C VAL A 193 8.73 52.80 -28.57
N LEU A 194 9.47 53.67 -27.86
CA LEU A 194 10.83 54.05 -28.23
C LEU A 194 11.77 52.83 -28.27
N LYS A 195 11.74 51.99 -27.23
CA LYS A 195 12.52 50.74 -27.13
C LYS A 195 12.17 49.78 -28.26
N GLY A 196 10.89 49.56 -28.53
CA GLY A 196 10.44 48.71 -29.64
C GLY A 196 10.87 49.23 -31.01
N THR A 197 10.78 50.55 -31.24
CA THR A 197 11.24 51.16 -32.50
C THR A 197 12.76 51.11 -32.65
N ALA A 198 13.53 51.36 -31.59
CA ALA A 198 14.99 51.28 -31.62
C ALA A 198 15.47 49.85 -31.88
N SER A 199 14.87 48.86 -31.21
CA SER A 199 15.16 47.44 -31.42
C SER A 199 14.85 47.00 -32.85
N ALA A 200 13.69 47.41 -33.40
CA ALA A 200 13.32 47.10 -34.79
C ALA A 200 14.25 47.73 -35.83
N ILE A 201 14.71 48.98 -35.61
CA ILE A 201 15.66 49.66 -36.51
C ILE A 201 17.02 48.96 -36.48
N VAL A 202 17.55 48.66 -35.29
CA VAL A 202 18.87 48.03 -35.15
C VAL A 202 18.85 46.61 -35.74
N ALA A 203 17.85 45.79 -35.39
CA ALA A 203 17.70 44.44 -35.93
C ALA A 203 17.41 44.42 -37.45
N GLY A 204 16.64 45.39 -37.95
CA GLY A 204 16.31 45.51 -39.38
C GLY A 204 17.40 46.14 -40.25
N SER A 205 18.40 46.80 -39.66
CA SER A 205 19.49 47.47 -40.38
C SER A 205 20.55 46.52 -40.97
N GLY A 206 20.55 45.25 -40.56
CA GLY A 206 21.54 44.26 -40.99
C GLY A 206 22.92 44.39 -40.32
N ILE A 207 23.08 45.28 -39.33
CA ILE A 207 24.26 45.37 -38.47
C ILE A 207 24.31 44.16 -37.53
N ASP A 208 25.50 43.58 -37.31
CA ASP A 208 25.71 42.46 -36.36
C ASP A 208 25.68 42.94 -34.90
N TRP A 209 24.48 43.32 -34.45
CA TRP A 209 24.18 43.82 -33.11
C TRP A 209 24.42 42.78 -32.01
N ALA A 210 24.54 41.50 -32.36
CA ALA A 210 24.77 40.43 -31.40
C ALA A 210 26.20 40.46 -30.84
N ARG A 211 27.18 41.04 -31.55
CA ARG A 211 28.59 41.10 -31.11
C ARG A 211 28.95 42.38 -30.36
N ASP A 212 28.16 43.44 -30.52
CA ASP A 212 28.33 44.72 -29.83
C ASP A 212 27.48 44.73 -28.54
N ALA A 213 28.12 44.99 -27.40
CA ALA A 213 27.44 45.00 -26.10
C ALA A 213 26.40 46.12 -25.98
N GLU A 214 26.64 47.28 -26.61
CA GLU A 214 25.72 48.42 -26.54
C GLU A 214 24.48 48.16 -27.41
N LEU A 215 24.66 47.62 -28.61
CA LEU A 215 23.54 47.29 -29.50
C LEU A 215 22.72 46.10 -28.99
N ARG A 216 23.37 45.14 -28.33
CA ARG A 216 22.70 44.01 -27.70
C ARG A 216 21.77 44.45 -26.57
N ASP A 217 22.21 45.40 -25.73
CA ASP A 217 21.38 45.97 -24.66
C ASP A 217 20.19 46.78 -25.22
N ILE A 218 20.38 47.47 -26.35
CA ILE A 218 19.30 48.21 -27.02
C ILE A 218 18.25 47.25 -27.61
N VAL A 219 18.65 46.11 -28.15
CA VAL A 219 17.74 45.15 -28.79
C VAL A 219 17.05 44.22 -27.80
N LEU A 220 17.75 43.76 -26.77
CA LEU A 220 17.19 42.90 -25.74
C LEU A 220 16.29 43.71 -24.81
N ASP A 221 15.10 43.19 -24.54
CA ASP A 221 14.26 43.71 -23.49
C ASP A 221 14.83 43.28 -22.12
N PRO A 222 14.83 44.17 -21.12
CA PRO A 222 15.19 43.77 -19.76
C PRO A 222 14.20 42.69 -19.32
N VAL A 223 14.71 41.68 -18.62
CA VAL A 223 13.87 40.63 -18.03
C VAL A 223 12.87 41.33 -17.12
N GLU A 224 11.57 41.21 -17.40
CA GLU A 224 10.52 41.69 -16.51
C GLU A 224 10.68 40.91 -15.19
N GLU A 225 11.27 41.55 -14.17
CA GLU A 225 11.07 41.13 -12.79
C GLU A 225 9.60 41.38 -12.48
N GLU A 226 8.77 40.35 -12.67
CA GLU A 226 7.42 40.29 -12.14
C GLU A 226 7.51 40.46 -10.61
N VAL A 227 7.14 41.65 -10.13
CA VAL A 227 6.78 41.93 -8.73
C VAL A 227 5.29 42.17 -8.65
#